data_AF-A0A9E5WSD3-F1
#
_entry.id   AF-A0A9E5WSD3-F1
#
_cell.length_a   1.000
_cell.length_b   1.000
_cell.length_c   1.000
_cell.angle_alpha   90.00
_cell.angle_beta   90.00
_cell.angle_gamma   90.00
#
_symmetry.space_group_name_H-M   'P 1'
#
loop_
_entity.id
_entity.type
_entity.pdbx_description
1 polymer ?
#
loop_
_entity_poly.entity_id
_entity_poly.type
_entity_poly.pdbx_seq_one_letter_code
_entity_poly.pdbx_strand_id
1 'polypeptide(L)'
;MAAIAGLLFVLDFFLALGCYSLRDFSRSRLAQVCRRRDDAARFGQILKRHERALVAADFLTTLGIAALIAVLCVWLQLHRLPGGAASAWTVWLGQWLVLAASLFFGLVVVPRSVARVAGEAFLYRAWPLLGLLMFLTQPLWAVASSFDRLLHRVRGLKEPETSDAAALSEEIRSVVDEARVRAAASWKKRRHR
;
A
#
# COMPACT_ATOMS: atom_id res chain seq x y z
N MET A 1 -21.47 -2.06 -18.85
CA MET A 1 -21.02 -1.15 -17.76
C MET A 1 -21.16 -1.77 -16.38
N ALA A 2 -22.34 -2.22 -15.95
CA ALA A 2 -22.52 -2.83 -14.62
C ALA A 2 -21.61 -4.05 -14.35
N ALA A 3 -21.46 -4.96 -15.33
CA ALA A 3 -20.55 -6.11 -15.20
C ALA A 3 -19.07 -5.68 -15.06
N ILE A 4 -18.66 -4.63 -15.79
CA ILE A 4 -17.29 -4.09 -15.72
C ILE A 4 -17.05 -3.45 -14.35
N ALA A 5 -18.00 -2.63 -13.87
CA ALA A 5 -17.92 -2.03 -12.55
C ALA A 5 -17.88 -3.09 -11.43
N GLY A 6 -18.68 -4.15 -11.54
CA GLY A 6 -18.65 -5.28 -10.61
C GLY A 6 -17.31 -6.02 -10.61
N LEU A 7 -16.75 -6.30 -11.80
CA LEU A 7 -15.43 -6.93 -11.92
C LEU A 7 -14.32 -6.06 -11.31
N LEU A 8 -14.32 -4.76 -11.61
CA LEU A 8 -13.37 -3.81 -11.04
C LEU A 8 -13.51 -3.73 -9.52
N PHE A 9 -14.73 -3.67 -9.00
CA PHE A 9 -14.98 -3.66 -7.56
C PHE A 9 -14.45 -4.91 -6.87
N VAL A 10 -14.67 -6.10 -7.44
CA VAL A 10 -14.14 -7.35 -6.88
C VAL A 10 -12.62 -7.35 -6.92
N LEU A 11 -12.02 -6.91 -8.02
CA LEU A 11 -10.56 -6.80 -8.15
C LEU A 11 -9.99 -5.84 -7.09
N ASP A 12 -10.53 -4.63 -6.98
CA ASP A 12 -10.14 -3.63 -5.99
C ASP A 12 -10.31 -4.14 -4.56
N PHE A 13 -11.37 -4.91 -4.29
CA PHE A 13 -11.57 -5.52 -2.98
C PHE A 13 -10.44 -6.48 -2.62
N PHE A 14 -10.02 -7.36 -3.54
CA PHE A 14 -8.91 -8.28 -3.30
C PHE A 14 -7.58 -7.56 -3.14
N LEU A 15 -7.34 -6.51 -3.94
CA LEU A 15 -6.15 -5.68 -3.86
C LEU A 15 -6.09 -4.92 -2.53
N ALA A 16 -7.19 -4.28 -2.13
CA ALA A 16 -7.31 -3.58 -0.84
C ALA A 16 -7.11 -4.54 0.33
N LEU A 17 -7.70 -5.74 0.28
CA LEU A 17 -7.51 -6.77 1.29
C LEU A 17 -6.03 -7.18 1.40
N GLY A 18 -5.33 -7.34 0.28
CA GLY A 18 -3.89 -7.60 0.24
C GLY A 18 -3.07 -6.44 0.83
N CYS A 19 -3.40 -5.20 0.48
CA CYS A 19 -2.73 -4.01 1.00
C CYS A 19 -2.90 -3.89 2.52
N TYR A 20 -4.13 -3.98 3.04
CA TYR A 20 -4.39 -3.96 4.48
C TYR A 20 -3.76 -5.13 5.21
N SER A 21 -3.78 -6.32 4.61
CA SER A 21 -3.11 -7.50 5.19
C SER A 21 -1.60 -7.31 5.25
N LEU A 22 -0.97 -6.71 4.24
CA LEU A 22 0.46 -6.39 4.25
C LEU A 22 0.82 -5.27 5.23
N ARG A 23 -0.13 -4.39 5.56
CA ARG A 23 0.08 -3.25 6.45
C ARG A 23 -0.09 -3.60 7.93
N ASP A 24 -1.10 -4.38 8.28
CA ASP A 24 -1.50 -4.68 9.66
C ASP A 24 -1.09 -6.11 10.13
N PHE A 25 -0.29 -6.88 9.37
CA PHE A 25 0.05 -8.26 9.78
C PHE A 25 0.95 -8.31 11.03
N SER A 26 0.69 -9.29 11.90
CA SER A 26 1.58 -9.61 13.01
C SER A 26 2.71 -10.54 12.55
N ARG A 27 3.96 -10.09 12.70
CA ARG A 27 5.16 -10.90 12.38
C ARG A 27 5.19 -12.23 13.15
N SER A 28 4.74 -12.24 14.42
CA SER A 28 4.74 -13.43 15.27
C SER A 28 3.70 -14.46 14.81
N ARG A 29 2.49 -14.01 14.44
CA ARG A 29 1.44 -14.88 13.89
C ARG A 29 1.81 -15.42 12.52
N LEU A 30 2.38 -14.60 11.64
CA LEU A 30 2.86 -15.05 10.33
C LEU A 30 3.96 -16.10 10.47
N ALA A 31 4.91 -15.92 11.40
CA ALA A 31 5.93 -16.91 11.70
C ALA A 31 5.31 -18.22 12.22
N GLN A 32 4.26 -18.15 13.05
CA GLN A 32 3.55 -19.34 13.52
C GLN A 32 2.83 -20.08 12.38
N VAL A 33 2.19 -19.36 11.45
CA VAL A 33 1.55 -19.94 10.27
C VAL A 33 2.58 -20.64 9.37
N CYS A 34 3.72 -20.01 9.12
CA CYS A 34 4.79 -20.59 8.30
C CYS A 34 5.45 -21.80 8.98
N ARG A 35 5.69 -21.74 10.30
CA ARG A 35 6.22 -22.88 11.08
C ARG A 35 5.29 -24.09 11.07
N ARG A 36 3.97 -23.89 11.18
CA ARG A 36 2.98 -24.98 11.07
C ARG A 36 2.98 -25.67 9.70
N ARG A 37 3.53 -25.03 8.68
CA ARG A 37 3.57 -25.49 7.29
C ARG A 37 4.98 -25.92 6.86
N ASP A 38 5.94 -25.92 7.78
CA ASP A 38 7.37 -26.23 7.56
C ASP A 38 8.05 -25.40 6.45
N ASP A 39 7.60 -24.16 6.26
CA ASP A 39 8.07 -23.28 5.18
C ASP A 39 8.68 -21.97 5.74
N ALA A 40 9.79 -22.11 6.46
CA ALA A 40 10.52 -20.99 7.03
C ALA A 40 11.16 -20.09 5.95
N ALA A 41 11.44 -20.65 4.76
CA ALA A 41 12.00 -19.91 3.63
C ALA A 41 11.03 -18.84 3.12
N ARG A 42 9.73 -19.16 3.02
CA ARG A 42 8.71 -18.17 2.64
C ARG A 42 8.60 -17.03 3.64
N PHE A 43 8.69 -17.29 4.93
CA PHE A 43 8.62 -16.23 5.95
C PHE A 43 9.70 -15.16 5.72
N GLY A 44 10.94 -15.59 5.48
CA GLY A 44 12.05 -14.68 5.17
C GLY A 44 11.85 -13.90 3.87
N GLN A 45 11.31 -14.54 2.82
CA GLN A 45 11.00 -13.86 1.56
C GLN A 45 9.90 -12.81 1.72
N ILE A 46 8.83 -13.12 2.47
CA ILE A 46 7.75 -12.19 2.76
C ILE A 46 8.31 -10.97 3.48
N LEU A 47 9.08 -11.19 4.55
CA LEU A 47 9.64 -10.10 5.34
C LEU A 47 10.61 -9.22 4.54
N LYS A 48 11.36 -9.77 3.58
CA LYS A 48 12.26 -8.97 2.72
C LYS A 48 11.53 -8.15 1.65
N ARG A 49 10.38 -8.63 1.16
CA ARG A 49 9.68 -8.02 0.01
C ARG A 49 8.38 -7.32 0.37
N HIS A 50 7.91 -7.40 1.62
CA HIS A 50 6.61 -6.87 2.04
C HIS A 50 6.44 -5.38 1.75
N GLU A 51 7.45 -4.54 1.99
CA GLU A 51 7.36 -3.09 1.72
C GLU A 51 7.17 -2.81 0.22
N ARG A 52 7.95 -3.47 -0.64
CA ARG A 52 7.81 -3.33 -2.10
C ARG A 52 6.45 -3.85 -2.58
N ALA A 53 6.01 -4.98 -2.04
CA ALA A 53 4.69 -5.54 -2.33
C ALA A 53 3.56 -4.62 -1.87
N LEU A 54 3.71 -3.97 -0.71
CA LEU A 54 2.75 -3.01 -0.18
C LEU A 54 2.63 -1.81 -1.10
N VAL A 55 3.75 -1.18 -1.50
CA VAL A 55 3.73 -0.03 -2.42
C VAL A 55 3.11 -0.41 -3.77
N ALA A 56 3.47 -1.56 -4.33
CA ALA A 56 2.89 -2.05 -5.58
C ALA A 56 1.37 -2.26 -5.47
N ALA A 57 0.92 -2.91 -4.39
CA ALA A 57 -0.49 -3.15 -4.14
C ALA A 57 -1.26 -1.84 -3.89
N ASP A 58 -0.71 -0.92 -3.12
CA ASP A 58 -1.32 0.37 -2.81
C ASP A 58 -1.49 1.23 -4.07
N PHE A 59 -0.46 1.26 -4.93
CA PHE A 59 -0.52 1.95 -6.22
C PHE A 59 -1.60 1.35 -7.13
N LEU A 60 -1.66 0.02 -7.26
CA LEU A 60 -2.68 -0.63 -8.08
C LEU A 60 -4.09 -0.46 -7.53
N THR A 61 -4.25 -0.51 -6.20
CA THR A 61 -5.53 -0.26 -5.54
C THR A 61 -5.98 1.18 -5.81
N THR A 62 -5.07 2.14 -5.73
CA THR A 62 -5.37 3.55 -6.02
C THR A 62 -5.80 3.74 -7.48
N LEU A 63 -5.09 3.11 -8.42
CA LEU A 63 -5.42 3.17 -9.84
C LEU A 63 -6.76 2.49 -10.15
N GLY A 64 -7.03 1.33 -9.54
CA GLY A 64 -8.26 0.58 -9.70
C GLY A 64 -9.47 1.36 -9.15
N ILE A 65 -9.36 1.91 -7.94
CA ILE A 65 -10.39 2.80 -7.36
C ILE A 65 -10.67 3.99 -8.28
N ALA A 66 -9.63 4.64 -8.82
CA ALA A 66 -9.80 5.76 -9.75
C ALA A 66 -10.55 5.33 -11.04
N ALA A 67 -10.19 4.18 -11.61
CA ALA A 67 -10.86 3.62 -12.78
C ALA A 67 -12.32 3.24 -12.48
N LEU A 68 -12.59 2.63 -11.32
CA LEU A 68 -13.93 2.27 -10.86
C LEU A 68 -14.80 3.52 -10.69
N ILE A 69 -14.29 4.57 -10.04
CA ILE A 69 -14.97 5.85 -9.91
C ILE A 69 -15.28 6.42 -11.29
N ALA A 70 -14.33 6.46 -12.22
CA ALA A 70 -14.55 6.96 -13.57
C ALA A 70 -15.67 6.20 -14.31
N VAL A 71 -15.68 4.87 -14.25
CA VAL A 71 -16.73 4.04 -14.86
C VAL A 71 -18.10 4.31 -14.23
N LEU A 72 -18.17 4.42 -12.91
CA LEU A 72 -19.40 4.71 -12.18
C LEU A 72 -19.92 6.13 -12.48
N CYS A 73 -19.04 7.12 -12.60
CA CYS A 73 -19.37 8.47 -13.00
C CYS A 73 -20.03 8.51 -14.39
N VAL A 74 -19.43 7.84 -15.38
CA VAL A 74 -19.97 7.76 -16.73
C VAL A 74 -21.32 7.03 -16.72
N TRP A 75 -21.42 5.93 -15.97
CA TRP A 75 -22.65 5.16 -15.86
C TRP A 75 -23.82 5.97 -15.25
N LEU A 76 -23.56 6.72 -14.17
CA LEU A 76 -24.53 7.61 -13.52
C LEU A 76 -24.95 8.77 -14.43
N GLN A 77 -24.02 9.34 -15.20
CA GLN A 77 -24.34 10.41 -16.15
C GLN A 77 -25.24 9.93 -17.31
N LEU A 78 -25.05 8.69 -17.77
CA LEU A 78 -25.89 8.09 -18.81
C LEU A 78 -27.30 7.75 -18.32
N HIS A 79 -27.46 7.45 -17.03
CA HIS A 79 -28.75 7.10 -16.42
C HIS A 79 -29.43 8.29 -15.72
N ARG A 80 -29.12 9.52 -16.15
CA ARG A 80 -29.80 10.71 -15.62
C ARG A 80 -31.31 10.56 -15.77
N LEU A 81 -32.00 10.49 -14.64
CA LEU A 81 -33.46 10.44 -14.58
C LEU A 81 -34.03 11.75 -15.14
N PRO A 82 -34.96 11.72 -16.10
CA PRO A 82 -35.69 12.91 -16.53
C PRO A 82 -36.66 13.30 -15.41
N GLY A 83 -36.26 14.25 -14.55
CA GLY A 83 -37.06 14.76 -13.43
C GLY A 83 -36.94 16.27 -13.29
N GLY A 84 -38.04 16.95 -12.95
CA GLY A 84 -38.12 18.41 -12.86
C GLY A 84 -37.10 19.05 -11.89
N ALA A 85 -36.68 20.27 -12.22
CA ALA A 85 -35.47 20.94 -11.76
C ALA A 85 -35.23 21.00 -10.24
N ALA A 86 -36.28 21.05 -9.41
CA ALA A 86 -36.13 21.17 -7.96
C ALA A 86 -35.94 19.81 -7.25
N SER A 87 -36.55 18.72 -7.74
CA SER A 87 -36.39 17.37 -7.16
C SER A 87 -35.17 16.61 -7.71
N ALA A 88 -34.66 17.04 -8.86
CA ALA A 88 -33.54 16.38 -9.53
C ALA A 88 -32.22 16.50 -8.75
N TRP A 89 -31.98 17.64 -8.09
CA TRP A 89 -30.72 17.87 -7.37
C TRP A 89 -30.60 17.02 -6.09
N THR A 90 -31.68 16.90 -5.30
CA THR A 90 -31.68 16.10 -4.07
C THR A 90 -31.52 14.62 -4.36
N VAL A 91 -32.20 14.11 -5.40
CA VAL A 91 -32.04 12.72 -5.86
C VAL A 91 -30.61 12.48 -6.37
N TRP A 92 -30.06 13.42 -7.15
CA TRP A 92 -28.69 13.32 -7.66
C TRP A 92 -27.66 13.28 -6.53
N LEU A 93 -27.75 14.20 -5.55
CA LEU A 93 -26.85 14.23 -4.40
C LEU A 93 -26.99 12.94 -3.54
N GLY A 94 -28.22 12.46 -3.35
CA GLY A 94 -28.48 11.22 -2.63
C GLY A 94 -27.83 10.00 -3.30
N GLN A 95 -27.87 9.91 -4.63
CA GLN A 95 -27.23 8.83 -5.38
C GLN A 95 -25.70 8.82 -5.19
N TRP A 96 -25.05 9.99 -5.26
CA TRP A 96 -23.61 10.09 -5.00
C TRP A 96 -23.25 9.74 -3.56
N LEU A 97 -24.06 10.16 -2.59
CA LEU A 97 -23.84 9.85 -1.18
C LEU A 97 -23.94 8.35 -0.91
N VAL A 98 -24.97 7.69 -1.44
CA VAL A 98 -25.16 6.24 -1.32
C VAL A 98 -24.01 5.49 -2.01
N LEU A 99 -23.58 5.94 -3.19
CA LEU A 99 -22.45 5.33 -3.89
C LEU A 99 -21.15 5.49 -3.10
N ALA A 100 -20.84 6.70 -2.63
CA ALA A 100 -19.64 6.97 -1.84
C ALA A 100 -19.63 6.15 -0.54
N ALA A 101 -20.76 6.08 0.17
CA ALA A 101 -20.90 5.22 1.35
C ALA A 101 -20.67 3.75 1.00
N SER A 102 -21.28 3.24 -0.08
CA SER A 102 -21.12 1.86 -0.52
C SER A 102 -19.66 1.51 -0.84
N LEU A 103 -18.95 2.39 -1.56
CA LEU A 103 -17.53 2.22 -1.85
C LEU A 103 -16.67 2.29 -0.58
N PHE A 104 -16.96 3.22 0.33
CA PHE A 104 -16.22 3.36 1.58
C PHE A 104 -16.38 2.10 2.46
N PHE A 105 -17.60 1.63 2.67
CA PHE A 105 -17.82 0.41 3.44
C PHE A 105 -17.23 -0.81 2.74
N GLY A 106 -17.46 -0.94 1.43
CA GLY A 106 -17.04 -2.09 0.63
C GLY A 106 -15.53 -2.23 0.45
N LEU A 107 -14.81 -1.13 0.24
CA LEU A 107 -13.38 -1.14 -0.12
C LEU A 107 -12.46 -0.71 1.03
N VAL A 108 -12.96 -0.02 2.05
CA VAL A 108 -12.15 0.43 3.20
C VAL A 108 -12.50 -0.35 4.46
N VAL A 109 -13.76 -0.32 4.89
CA VAL A 109 -14.15 -0.88 6.20
C VAL A 109 -14.09 -2.40 6.21
N VAL A 110 -14.69 -3.05 5.22
CA VAL A 110 -14.75 -4.52 5.14
C VAL A 110 -13.36 -5.12 4.94
N PRO A 111 -12.55 -4.72 3.95
CA PRO A 111 -11.24 -5.31 3.71
C PRO A 111 -10.31 -5.12 4.91
N ARG A 112 -10.34 -3.95 5.56
CA ARG A 112 -9.56 -3.70 6.77
C ARG A 112 -9.95 -4.62 7.92
N SER A 113 -11.24 -4.83 8.13
CA SER A 113 -11.73 -5.71 9.20
C SER A 113 -11.36 -7.17 8.94
N VAL A 114 -11.52 -7.63 7.70
CA VAL A 114 -11.14 -8.99 7.29
C VAL A 114 -9.62 -9.19 7.39
N ALA A 115 -8.82 -8.21 6.95
CA ALA A 115 -7.37 -8.26 7.03
C ALA A 115 -6.86 -8.42 8.47
N ARG A 116 -7.52 -7.82 9.47
CA ARG A 116 -7.12 -7.95 10.88
C ARG A 116 -7.33 -9.35 11.46
N VAL A 117 -8.33 -10.07 10.97
CA VAL A 117 -8.69 -11.40 11.50
C VAL A 117 -8.02 -12.51 10.70
N ALA A 118 -7.96 -12.37 9.38
CA ALA A 118 -7.51 -13.41 8.46
C ALA A 118 -6.26 -13.03 7.66
N GLY A 119 -5.61 -11.92 7.98
CA GLY A 119 -4.49 -11.37 7.22
C GLY A 119 -3.33 -12.33 7.07
N GLU A 120 -2.91 -13.03 8.13
CA GLU A 120 -1.74 -13.92 8.04
C GLU A 120 -2.00 -15.14 7.16
N ALA A 121 -3.21 -15.71 7.25
CA ALA A 121 -3.63 -16.84 6.41
C ALA A 121 -3.84 -16.41 4.95
N PHE A 122 -4.44 -15.24 4.75
CA PHE A 122 -4.61 -14.63 3.43
C PHE A 122 -3.24 -14.35 2.80
N LEU A 123 -2.32 -13.73 3.52
CA LEU A 123 -0.99 -13.36 3.03
C LEU A 123 -0.18 -14.58 2.58
N TYR A 124 -0.22 -15.68 3.34
CA TYR A 124 0.45 -16.92 2.93
C TYR A 124 -0.08 -17.47 1.60
N ARG A 125 -1.40 -17.38 1.37
CA ARG A 125 -2.05 -17.91 0.15
C ARG A 125 -2.00 -16.94 -1.03
N ALA A 126 -2.08 -15.64 -0.75
CA ALA A 126 -2.05 -14.57 -1.74
C ALA A 126 -0.62 -14.16 -2.12
N TRP A 127 0.41 -14.65 -1.41
CA TRP A 127 1.81 -14.35 -1.71
C TRP A 127 2.23 -14.52 -3.18
N PRO A 128 1.92 -15.62 -3.89
CA PRO A 128 2.26 -15.74 -5.32
C PRO A 128 1.56 -14.69 -6.18
N LEU A 129 0.31 -14.33 -5.83
CA LEU A 129 -0.45 -13.29 -6.54
C LEU A 129 0.19 -11.92 -6.32
N LEU A 130 0.61 -11.62 -5.08
CA LEU A 130 1.36 -10.40 -4.76
C LEU A 130 2.72 -10.37 -5.49
N GLY A 131 3.37 -11.54 -5.64
CA GLY A 131 4.57 -11.70 -6.46
C GLY A 131 4.34 -11.32 -7.93
N LEU A 132 3.25 -11.80 -8.51
CA LEU A 132 2.85 -11.44 -9.87
C LEU A 132 2.53 -9.94 -9.98
N LEU A 133 1.87 -9.37 -8.96
CA LEU A 133 1.54 -7.95 -8.91
C LEU A 133 2.80 -7.08 -8.91
N MET A 134 3.79 -7.43 -8.08
CA MET A 134 5.09 -6.76 -8.06
C MET A 134 5.77 -6.83 -9.43
N PHE A 135 5.72 -7.98 -10.09
CA PHE A 135 6.26 -8.16 -11.44
C PHE A 135 5.54 -7.24 -12.46
N LEU A 136 4.20 -7.16 -12.40
CA LEU A 136 3.42 -6.26 -13.25
C LEU A 136 3.74 -4.78 -13.03
N THR A 137 4.02 -4.38 -11.78
CA THR A 137 4.40 -3.00 -11.44
C THR A 137 5.85 -2.65 -11.74
N GLN A 138 6.69 -3.64 -12.02
CA GLN A 138 8.11 -3.44 -12.29
C GLN A 138 8.40 -2.51 -13.50
N PRO A 139 7.73 -2.67 -14.67
CA PRO A 139 7.94 -1.74 -15.79
C PRO A 139 7.53 -0.30 -15.41
N LEU A 140 6.51 -0.13 -14.59
CA LEU A 140 6.05 1.18 -14.17
C LEU A 140 7.10 1.90 -13.31
N TRP A 141 7.75 1.17 -12.39
CA TRP A 141 8.89 1.68 -11.64
C TRP A 141 10.09 2.04 -12.53
N ALA A 142 10.36 1.24 -13.57
CA ALA A 142 11.40 1.55 -14.54
C ALA A 142 11.10 2.87 -15.28
N VAL A 143 9.84 3.10 -15.65
CA VAL A 143 9.41 4.36 -16.27
C VAL A 143 9.53 5.53 -15.28
N ALA A 144 9.04 5.38 -14.04
CA ALA A 144 9.14 6.42 -13.02
C ALA A 144 10.60 6.82 -12.73
N SER A 145 11.49 5.85 -12.58
CA SER A 145 12.93 6.10 -12.38
C SER A 145 13.60 6.74 -13.61
N SER A 146 13.06 6.52 -14.81
CA SER A 146 13.55 7.16 -16.02
C SER A 146 13.12 8.62 -16.08
N PHE A 147 11.87 8.92 -15.68
CA PHE A 147 11.38 10.28 -15.53
C PHE A 147 12.16 11.07 -14.46
N ASP A 148 12.45 10.44 -13.32
CA ASP A 148 13.22 11.05 -12.25
C ASP A 148 14.64 11.40 -12.73
N ARG A 149 15.32 10.46 -13.40
CA ARG A 149 16.62 10.71 -14.04
C ARG A 149 16.57 11.82 -15.10
N LEU A 150 15.48 11.91 -15.88
CA LEU A 150 15.28 13.00 -16.83
C LEU A 150 15.12 14.35 -16.14
N LEU A 151 14.34 14.42 -15.04
CA LEU A 151 14.15 15.65 -14.27
C LEU A 151 15.44 16.09 -13.57
N HIS A 152 16.20 15.16 -13.00
CA HIS A 152 17.52 15.40 -12.42
C HIS A 152 18.51 15.91 -13.47
N ARG A 153 18.50 15.32 -14.67
CA ARG A 153 19.32 15.77 -15.80
C ARG A 153 18.95 17.19 -16.27
N VAL A 154 17.66 17.53 -16.30
CA VAL A 154 17.20 18.87 -16.69
C VAL A 154 17.54 19.92 -15.63
N ARG A 155 17.56 19.55 -14.35
CA ARG A 155 17.88 20.46 -13.24
C ARG A 155 19.35 20.49 -12.82
N GLY A 156 20.21 19.67 -13.43
CA GLY A 156 21.63 19.57 -13.05
C GLY A 156 21.88 19.09 -11.62
N LEU A 157 20.87 18.51 -10.96
CA LEU A 157 20.95 17.97 -9.61
C LEU A 157 21.49 16.55 -9.70
N LYS A 158 22.61 16.27 -9.00
CA LYS A 158 23.13 14.90 -8.87
C LYS A 158 22.03 14.00 -8.30
N GLU A 159 21.92 12.79 -8.86
CA GLU A 159 20.93 11.79 -8.49
C GLU A 159 20.90 11.59 -6.96
N PRO A 160 19.72 11.62 -6.32
CA PRO A 160 19.59 11.05 -5.00
C PRO A 160 19.76 9.54 -5.18
N GLU A 161 20.90 9.00 -4.74
CA GLU A 161 21.05 7.56 -4.64
C GLU A 161 19.84 7.02 -3.87
N THR A 162 19.16 6.06 -4.48
CA THR A 162 18.05 5.27 -3.93
C THR A 162 18.48 4.38 -2.74
N SER A 163 19.39 4.88 -1.91
CA SER A 163 20.01 4.25 -0.74
C SER A 163 19.83 5.11 0.52
N ASP A 164 18.84 5.99 0.55
CA ASP A 164 18.60 6.85 1.72
C ASP A 164 18.34 6.00 2.97
N ALA A 165 17.69 4.83 2.87
CA ALA A 165 17.49 3.97 4.03
C ALA A 165 18.79 3.35 4.58
N ALA A 166 19.76 3.00 3.73
CA ALA A 166 21.03 2.42 4.18
C ALA A 166 22.01 3.52 4.62
N ALA A 167 22.03 4.67 3.92
CA ALA A 167 22.79 5.85 4.31
C ALA A 167 22.26 6.48 5.61
N LEU A 168 20.93 6.63 5.77
CA LEU A 168 20.29 7.04 7.03
C LEU A 168 20.51 6.01 8.13
N SER A 169 20.48 4.71 7.83
CA SER A 169 20.79 3.69 8.84
C SER A 169 22.24 3.78 9.30
N GLU A 170 23.18 4.12 8.41
CA GLU A 170 24.59 4.28 8.75
C GLU A 170 24.84 5.60 9.50
N GLU A 171 24.16 6.68 9.11
CA GLU A 171 24.18 7.97 9.81
C GLU A 171 23.59 7.85 11.23
N ILE A 172 22.44 7.18 11.39
CA ILE A 172 21.84 6.91 12.70
C ILE A 172 22.78 6.02 13.54
N ARG A 173 23.42 5.02 12.94
CA ARG A 173 24.36 4.14 13.65
C ARG A 173 25.59 4.90 14.14
N SER A 174 26.14 5.76 13.28
CA SER A 174 27.22 6.70 13.63
C SER A 174 26.84 7.61 14.80
N VAL A 175 25.66 8.26 14.74
CA VAL A 175 25.18 9.13 15.83
C VAL A 175 24.98 8.37 17.14
N VAL A 176 24.46 7.13 17.07
CA VAL A 176 24.29 6.26 18.24
C VAL A 176 25.63 5.84 18.84
N ASP A 177 26.61 5.49 18.00
CA ASP A 177 27.94 5.10 18.46
C ASP A 177 28.69 6.27 19.09
N GLU A 178 28.57 7.48 18.51
CA GLU A 178 29.09 8.70 19.13
C GLU A 178 28.43 8.99 20.48
N ALA A 179 27.13 8.81 20.59
CA ALA A 179 26.40 9.00 21.85
C ALA A 179 26.88 8.02 22.93
N ARG A 180 27.14 6.75 22.56
CA ARG A 180 27.71 5.74 23.47
C ARG A 180 29.10 6.12 23.96
N VAL A 181 29.97 6.62 23.06
CA VAL A 181 31.32 7.07 23.42
C VAL A 181 31.27 8.28 24.36
N ARG A 182 30.42 9.28 24.08
CA ARG A 182 30.22 10.43 24.98
C ARG A 182 29.68 10.03 26.34
N ALA A 183 28.73 9.09 26.38
CA ALA A 183 28.19 8.56 27.63
C ALA A 183 29.28 7.87 28.47
N ALA A 184 30.12 7.02 27.86
CA ALA A 184 31.24 6.36 28.52
C ALA A 184 32.28 7.37 29.06
N ALA A 185 32.61 8.40 28.29
CA ALA A 185 33.51 9.47 28.73
C ALA A 185 32.92 10.28 29.90
N SER A 186 31.62 10.57 29.86
CA SER A 186 30.92 11.29 30.94
C SER A 186 30.86 10.47 32.24
N TRP A 187 30.72 9.15 32.13
CA TRP A 187 30.75 8.22 33.26
C TRP A 187 32.12 8.18 33.94
N LYS A 188 33.19 8.13 33.14
CA LYS A 188 34.56 8.14 33.66
C LYS A 188 34.88 9.47 34.37
N LYS A 189 34.39 10.59 33.86
CA LYS A 189 34.56 11.92 34.46
C LYS A 189 33.80 12.09 35.78
N ARG A 190 32.66 11.42 35.95
CA ARG A 190 31.92 11.39 37.23
C ARG A 190 32.53 10.45 38.27
N ARG A 191 33.29 9.43 37.85
CA ARG A 191 33.92 8.46 38.76
C ARG A 191 35.21 8.97 39.42
N HIS A 192 35.79 10.05 38.91
CA HIS A 192 37.02 10.68 39.42
C HIS A 192 36.78 12.04 40.08
N ARG A 193 35.53 12.39 40.39
CA ARG A 193 35.14 13.48 41.30
C ARG A 193 34.53 12.86 42.54
#